data_AF-A0A956QIT0-F1
#
_entry.id   AF-A0A956QIT0-F1
#
_cell.length_a   1.000
_cell.length_b   1.000
_cell.length_c   1.000
_cell.angle_alpha   90.00
_cell.angle_beta   90.00
_cell.angle_gamma   90.00
#
_symmetry.space_group_name_H-M   'P 1'
#
loop_
_entity.id
_entity.type
_entity.pdbx_description
1 polymer ?
#
loop_
_entity_poly.entity_id
_entity_poly.type
_entity_poly.pdbx_seq_one_letter_code
_entity_poly.pdbx_strand_id
1 'polypeptide(L)'
;VRGQTLGDMLEQDRPAPEQARKVLSDLFGAMVYAHSRGVIHRDLKPDNIMLTEKGLLKVMDFGLAKEEDSEKLTQTGTALGTPAYMAPEQIQGDDLDPRTDQYSLGIIAYEVLAGRLPFDASDVMQLLFAQMTATPPPPSQFNPTLPDEVDAALLKMLAKTAEERFATTEEATHALMVALEGYR
;
A
#
# COMPACT_ATOMS: atom_id res chain seq x y z
N VAL A 1 10.03 11.29 -17.29
CA VAL A 1 8.62 11.21 -17.76
C VAL A 1 7.89 12.38 -17.11
N ARG A 2 6.98 13.08 -17.80
CA ARG A 2 6.13 14.11 -17.16
C ARG A 2 4.87 13.44 -16.59
N GLY A 3 4.52 13.80 -15.38
CA GLY A 3 3.44 13.20 -14.61
C GLY A 3 3.43 13.70 -13.17
N GLN A 4 2.44 13.26 -12.41
CA GLN A 4 2.27 13.54 -10.98
C GLN A 4 2.42 12.21 -10.22
N THR A 5 3.07 12.21 -9.05
CA THR A 5 3.10 11.00 -8.22
C THR A 5 1.75 10.77 -7.54
N LEU A 6 1.49 9.55 -7.11
CA LEU A 6 0.31 9.27 -6.29
C LEU A 6 0.39 10.03 -4.96
N GLY A 7 1.60 10.22 -4.42
CA GLY A 7 1.83 11.03 -3.22
C GLY A 7 1.36 12.48 -3.40
N ASP A 8 1.84 13.14 -4.45
CA ASP A 8 1.43 14.53 -4.79
C ASP A 8 -0.08 14.65 -5.03
N MET A 9 -0.73 13.58 -5.48
CA MET A 9 -2.19 13.55 -5.70
C MET A 9 -2.94 13.46 -4.37
N LEU A 10 -2.46 12.61 -3.45
CA LEU A 10 -3.07 12.39 -2.13
C LEU A 10 -2.86 13.57 -1.17
N GLU A 11 -1.82 14.38 -1.37
CA GLU A 11 -1.63 15.63 -0.61
C GLU A 11 -2.69 16.70 -0.93
N GLN A 12 -3.34 16.64 -2.09
CA GLN A 12 -4.31 17.67 -2.51
C GLN A 12 -5.71 17.36 -2.00
N ASP A 13 -6.26 16.21 -2.39
CA ASP A 13 -7.56 15.72 -1.94
C ASP A 13 -7.67 14.22 -2.26
N ARG A 14 -8.62 13.56 -1.61
CA ARG A 14 -8.96 12.17 -1.94
C ARG A 14 -9.51 12.09 -3.37
N PRO A 15 -9.04 11.15 -4.20
CA PRO A 15 -9.58 10.97 -5.55
C PRO A 15 -11.07 10.61 -5.52
N ALA A 16 -11.80 11.05 -6.54
CA ALA A 16 -13.19 10.64 -6.74
C ALA A 16 -13.28 9.11 -6.93
N PRO A 17 -14.41 8.46 -6.59
CA PRO A 17 -14.55 7.00 -6.62
C PRO A 17 -14.07 6.35 -7.92
N GLU A 18 -14.45 6.91 -9.07
CA GLU A 18 -14.02 6.40 -10.38
C GLU A 18 -12.50 6.41 -10.56
N GLN A 19 -11.86 7.52 -10.16
CA GLN A 19 -10.43 7.70 -10.27
C GLN A 19 -9.68 6.79 -9.28
N ALA A 20 -10.20 6.66 -8.05
CA ALA A 20 -9.67 5.74 -7.05
C ALA A 20 -9.67 4.30 -7.58
N ARG A 21 -10.80 3.81 -8.10
CA ARG A 21 -10.91 2.47 -8.69
C ARG A 21 -9.92 2.26 -9.83
N LYS A 22 -9.82 3.22 -10.75
CA LYS A 22 -8.89 3.13 -11.89
C LYS A 22 -7.44 3.03 -11.42
N VAL A 23 -7.01 3.92 -10.51
CA VAL A 23 -5.64 3.94 -9.99
C VAL A 23 -5.30 2.64 -9.27
N LEU A 24 -6.19 2.14 -8.41
CA LEU A 24 -5.97 0.90 -7.69
C LEU A 24 -5.96 -0.30 -8.63
N SER A 25 -6.85 -0.35 -9.62
CA SER A 25 -6.87 -1.41 -10.63
C SER A 25 -5.56 -1.47 -11.42
N ASP A 26 -5.08 -0.33 -11.92
CA ASP A 26 -3.83 -0.24 -12.67
C ASP A 26 -2.61 -0.61 -11.79
N LEU A 27 -2.58 -0.15 -10.54
CA LEU A 27 -1.50 -0.42 -9.58
C LEU A 27 -1.42 -1.90 -9.20
N PHE A 28 -2.55 -2.48 -8.80
CA PHE A 28 -2.60 -3.89 -8.42
C PHE A 28 -2.30 -4.79 -9.61
N GLY A 29 -2.81 -4.46 -10.80
CA GLY A 29 -2.49 -5.16 -12.04
C GLY A 29 -0.99 -5.14 -12.38
N ALA A 30 -0.33 -3.99 -12.20
CA ALA A 30 1.12 -3.88 -12.39
C ALA A 30 1.91 -4.77 -11.41
N MET A 31 1.48 -4.84 -10.15
CA MET A 31 2.13 -5.66 -9.14
C MET A 31 1.87 -7.16 -9.32
N VAL A 32 0.65 -7.57 -9.68
CA VAL A 32 0.36 -8.95 -10.09
C VAL A 32 1.27 -9.38 -11.23
N TYR A 33 1.45 -8.51 -12.24
CA TYR A 33 2.37 -8.79 -13.33
C TYR A 33 3.82 -8.93 -12.84
N ALA A 34 4.31 -8.02 -12.01
CA ALA A 34 5.67 -8.10 -11.46
C ALA A 34 5.90 -9.40 -10.65
N HIS A 35 4.96 -9.75 -9.77
CA HIS A 35 5.02 -10.97 -8.96
C HIS A 35 4.97 -12.23 -9.81
N SER A 36 4.20 -12.25 -10.90
CA SER A 36 4.19 -13.37 -11.86
C SER A 36 5.54 -13.60 -12.55
N ARG A 37 6.43 -12.60 -12.49
CA ARG A 37 7.81 -12.64 -13.01
C ARG A 37 8.85 -12.88 -11.91
N GLY A 38 8.42 -13.16 -10.67
CA GLY A 38 9.30 -13.38 -9.53
C GLY A 38 9.95 -12.10 -8.97
N VAL A 39 9.41 -10.93 -9.30
CA VAL A 39 9.95 -9.64 -8.86
C VAL A 39 9.12 -9.11 -7.70
N ILE A 40 9.76 -8.90 -6.54
CA ILE A 40 9.18 -8.22 -5.37
C ILE A 40 9.68 -6.77 -5.37
N HIS A 41 8.80 -5.80 -5.14
CA HIS A 41 9.14 -4.38 -5.14
C HIS A 41 9.87 -3.96 -3.87
N ARG A 42 9.42 -4.39 -2.69
CA ARG A 42 10.03 -4.14 -1.37
C ARG A 42 10.03 -2.68 -0.89
N ASP A 43 9.51 -1.75 -1.68
CA ASP A 43 9.47 -0.31 -1.34
C ASP A 43 8.26 0.36 -1.97
N LEU A 44 7.11 -0.30 -1.92
CA LEU A 44 5.93 0.26 -2.54
C LEU A 44 5.36 1.38 -1.67
N LYS A 45 5.25 2.58 -2.25
CA LYS A 45 4.69 3.78 -1.64
C LYS A 45 4.16 4.74 -2.71
N PRO A 46 3.29 5.70 -2.37
CA PRO A 46 2.71 6.63 -3.34
C PRO A 46 3.74 7.41 -4.17
N ASP A 47 4.89 7.76 -3.59
CA ASP A 47 5.97 8.47 -4.31
C ASP A 47 6.58 7.63 -5.46
N ASN A 48 6.54 6.31 -5.34
CA ASN A 48 7.06 5.37 -6.34
C ASN A 48 6.00 5.03 -7.41
N ILE A 49 4.84 5.68 -7.39
CA ILE A 49 3.74 5.47 -8.33
C ILE A 49 3.48 6.77 -9.07
N MET A 50 3.66 6.77 -10.39
CA MET A 50 3.48 7.96 -11.22
C MET A 50 2.29 7.81 -12.17
N LEU A 51 1.41 8.81 -12.16
CA LEU A 51 0.39 9.00 -13.18
C LEU A 51 0.95 9.96 -14.24
N THR A 52 1.12 9.45 -15.45
CA THR A 52 1.58 10.27 -16.58
C THR A 52 0.47 11.18 -17.11
N GLU A 53 0.83 12.26 -17.80
CA GLU A 53 -0.14 13.15 -18.49
C GLU A 53 -1.06 12.41 -19.49
N LYS A 54 -0.66 11.21 -19.93
CA LYS A 54 -1.44 10.33 -20.82
C LYS A 54 -2.38 9.39 -20.07
N GLY A 55 -2.52 9.52 -18.75
CA GLY A 55 -3.37 8.68 -17.91
C GLY A 55 -2.84 7.26 -17.66
N LEU A 56 -1.57 7.00 -17.99
CA LEU A 56 -0.90 5.72 -17.69
C LEU A 56 -0.27 5.75 -16.30
N LEU A 57 -0.49 4.69 -15.53
CA LEU A 57 0.20 4.45 -14.27
C LEU A 57 1.55 3.77 -14.52
N LYS A 58 2.58 4.21 -13.82
CA LYS A 58 3.90 3.59 -13.80
C LYS A 58 4.37 3.38 -12.37
N VAL A 59 4.77 2.15 -12.07
CA VAL A 59 5.49 1.82 -10.83
C VAL A 59 6.98 1.98 -11.09
N MET A 60 7.66 2.71 -10.21
CA MET A 60 9.07 3.10 -10.32
C MET A 60 9.87 2.46 -9.18
N ASP A 61 11.20 2.42 -9.33
CA ASP A 61 12.12 2.11 -8.23
C ASP A 61 11.84 0.79 -7.49
N PHE A 62 11.63 -0.29 -8.26
CA PHE A 62 11.72 -1.65 -7.72
C PHE A 62 13.01 -1.77 -6.91
N GLY A 63 12.91 -2.21 -5.65
CA GLY A 63 13.88 -2.05 -4.56
C GLY A 63 15.21 -2.80 -4.71
N LEU A 64 15.79 -2.78 -5.90
CA LEU A 64 17.08 -3.33 -6.30
C LEU A 64 18.26 -2.80 -5.47
N ALA A 65 18.06 -1.72 -4.70
CA ALA A 65 19.09 -1.11 -3.84
C ALA A 65 18.96 -1.44 -2.35
N LYS A 66 17.90 -2.13 -1.91
CA LYS A 66 17.57 -2.27 -0.48
C LYS A 66 18.03 -3.56 0.21
N GLU A 67 18.72 -4.47 -0.48
CA GLU A 67 19.24 -5.70 0.14
C GLU A 67 20.28 -5.44 1.25
N GLU A 68 20.85 -4.23 1.35
CA GLU A 68 21.90 -3.89 2.34
C GLU A 68 21.47 -2.90 3.45
N ASP A 69 20.22 -2.42 3.48
CA ASP A 69 19.84 -1.27 4.33
C ASP A 69 18.94 -1.59 5.54
N SER A 70 18.62 -2.87 5.79
CA SER A 70 17.87 -3.27 7.01
C SER A 70 18.59 -2.85 8.30
N GLU A 71 19.92 -2.76 8.30
CA GLU A 71 20.71 -2.31 9.45
C GLU A 71 20.65 -0.78 9.70
N LYS A 72 20.26 0.05 8.72
CA LYS A 72 20.37 1.52 8.81
C LYS A 72 19.11 2.27 9.23
N LEU A 73 17.96 1.59 9.34
CA LEU A 73 16.68 2.21 9.73
C LEU A 73 16.74 2.90 11.12
N THR A 74 17.68 2.52 11.98
CA THR A 74 17.84 3.07 13.34
C THR A 74 18.56 4.42 13.41
N GLN A 75 19.23 4.90 12.35
CA GLN A 75 20.13 6.07 12.44
C GLN A 75 19.63 7.38 11.81
N THR A 76 18.62 7.36 10.95
CA THR A 76 18.23 8.57 10.17
C THR A 76 16.80 9.00 10.47
N GLY A 77 16.63 9.73 11.59
CA GLY A 77 15.37 10.33 12.05
C GLY A 77 14.84 11.47 11.17
N THR A 78 14.85 11.34 9.84
CA THR A 78 14.42 12.41 8.92
C THR A 78 13.54 11.95 7.74
N ALA A 79 13.10 10.69 7.70
CA ALA A 79 12.20 10.21 6.64
C ALA A 79 10.95 9.51 7.22
N LEU A 80 10.08 10.26 7.90
CA LEU A 80 8.79 9.79 8.41
C LEU A 80 7.89 9.17 7.31
N GLY A 81 8.09 9.51 6.04
CA GLY A 81 7.24 9.03 4.93
C GLY A 81 7.50 7.59 4.46
N THR A 82 8.69 7.01 4.69
CA THR A 82 8.99 5.63 4.20
C THR A 82 8.44 4.53 5.11
N PRO A 83 8.49 4.64 6.46
CA PRO A 83 7.93 3.64 7.38
C PRO A 83 6.41 3.44 7.28
N ALA A 84 5.68 4.44 6.79
CA ALA A 84 4.22 4.43 6.72
C ALA A 84 3.63 3.31 5.86
N TYR A 85 4.41 2.73 4.94
CA TYR A 85 3.98 1.68 4.02
C TYR A 85 4.72 0.35 4.22
N MET A 86 5.64 0.27 5.19
CA MET A 86 6.44 -0.93 5.42
C MET A 86 5.61 -2.06 6.02
N ALA A 87 5.79 -3.27 5.51
CA ALA A 87 5.21 -4.46 6.09
C ALA A 87 5.90 -4.87 7.40
N PRO A 88 5.20 -5.54 8.34
CA PRO A 88 5.77 -6.02 9.60
C PRO A 88 7.07 -6.81 9.43
N GLU A 89 7.12 -7.74 8.47
CA GLU A 89 8.29 -8.56 8.18
C GLU A 89 9.50 -7.74 7.72
N GLN A 90 9.29 -6.60 7.03
CA GLN A 90 10.38 -5.69 6.66
C GLN A 90 10.97 -4.97 7.87
N ILE A 91 10.13 -4.67 8.86
CA ILE A 91 10.54 -4.00 10.10
C ILE A 91 11.30 -4.97 11.00
N GLN A 92 10.89 -6.25 10.99
CA GLN A 92 11.51 -7.32 11.78
C GLN A 92 12.79 -7.87 11.12
N GLY A 93 12.99 -7.60 9.83
CA GLY A 93 14.13 -8.10 9.07
C GLY A 93 13.97 -9.57 8.65
N ASP A 94 12.73 -10.04 8.54
CA ASP A 94 12.39 -11.40 8.11
C ASP A 94 12.48 -11.54 6.58
N ASP A 95 12.36 -12.77 6.10
CA ASP A 95 12.32 -13.07 4.68
C ASP A 95 11.11 -12.39 4.00
N LEU A 96 11.38 -11.76 2.85
CA LEU A 96 10.36 -11.03 2.10
C LEU A 96 9.83 -11.86 0.94
N ASP A 97 8.53 -11.79 0.72
CA ASP A 97 7.85 -12.43 -0.40
C ASP A 97 6.80 -11.49 -1.04
N PRO A 98 6.06 -11.88 -2.10
CA PRO A 98 5.05 -11.02 -2.71
C PRO A 98 3.96 -10.49 -1.75
N ARG A 99 3.70 -11.16 -0.63
CA ARG A 99 2.75 -10.73 0.41
C ARG A 99 3.28 -9.53 1.18
N THR A 100 4.58 -9.25 1.15
CA THR A 100 5.18 -8.00 1.63
C THR A 100 4.65 -6.80 0.84
N ASP A 101 4.73 -6.86 -0.49
CA ASP A 101 4.16 -5.79 -1.33
C ASP A 101 2.63 -5.74 -1.20
N GLN A 102 1.97 -6.88 -0.96
CA GLN A 102 0.52 -6.91 -0.70
C GLN A 102 0.14 -6.06 0.52
N TYR A 103 0.93 -6.09 1.60
CA TYR A 103 0.69 -5.24 2.76
C TYR A 103 0.81 -3.75 2.40
N SER A 104 1.89 -3.37 1.72
CA SER A 104 2.09 -1.99 1.25
C SER A 104 0.99 -1.53 0.29
N LEU A 105 0.56 -2.39 -0.63
CA LEU A 105 -0.61 -2.15 -1.50
C LEU A 105 -1.88 -1.91 -0.67
N GLY A 106 -2.07 -2.67 0.41
CA GLY A 106 -3.19 -2.50 1.34
C GLY A 106 -3.17 -1.12 2.00
N ILE A 107 -2.00 -0.64 2.44
CA ILE A 107 -1.86 0.70 3.02
C ILE A 107 -2.18 1.79 1.98
N ILE A 108 -1.64 1.67 0.76
CA ILE A 108 -1.89 2.63 -0.32
C ILE A 108 -3.36 2.66 -0.70
N ALA A 109 -3.99 1.49 -0.84
CA ALA A 109 -5.42 1.39 -1.13
C ALA A 109 -6.26 1.98 -0.01
N TYR A 110 -5.89 1.73 1.25
CA TYR A 110 -6.53 2.36 2.40
C TYR A 110 -6.47 3.88 2.30
N GLU A 111 -5.30 4.45 2.05
CA GLU A 111 -5.11 5.90 1.96
C GLU A 111 -5.88 6.52 0.80
N VAL A 112 -5.86 5.88 -0.38
CA VAL A 112 -6.62 6.31 -1.56
C VAL A 112 -8.13 6.33 -1.27
N LEU A 113 -8.65 5.37 -0.52
CA LEU A 113 -10.09 5.19 -0.29
C LEU A 113 -10.61 5.94 0.95
N ALA A 114 -9.81 6.00 2.02
CA ALA A 114 -10.16 6.67 3.27
C ALA A 114 -9.69 8.13 3.31
N GLY A 115 -8.77 8.53 2.42
CA GLY A 115 -8.13 9.86 2.43
C GLY A 115 -7.11 10.06 3.55
N ARG A 116 -6.68 8.97 4.20
CA ARG A 116 -5.72 8.98 5.32
C ARG A 116 -5.05 7.63 5.49
N LEU A 117 -3.88 7.61 6.10
CA LEU A 117 -3.21 6.37 6.50
C LEU A 117 -3.98 5.62 7.61
N PRO A 118 -3.90 4.28 7.65
CA PRO A 118 -4.52 3.46 8.70
C PRO A 118 -3.81 3.60 10.05
N PHE A 119 -2.52 3.92 10.03
CA PHE A 119 -1.70 4.19 11.21
C PHE A 119 -1.11 5.59 11.08
N ASP A 120 -1.34 6.42 12.09
CA ASP A 120 -0.80 7.76 12.19
C ASP A 120 -0.18 7.91 13.57
N ALA A 121 1.10 8.29 13.61
CA ALA A 121 1.84 8.48 14.84
C ALA A 121 2.86 9.61 14.66
N SER A 122 3.00 10.43 15.71
CA SER A 122 3.95 11.56 15.72
C SER A 122 5.41 11.14 15.87
N ASP A 123 5.66 9.88 16.21
CA ASP A 123 6.97 9.29 16.42
C ASP A 123 7.16 8.05 15.54
N VAL A 124 8.34 7.94 14.91
CA VAL A 124 8.66 6.85 13.97
C VAL A 124 8.61 5.49 14.66
N MET A 125 9.11 5.37 15.90
CA MET A 125 9.09 4.09 16.61
C MET A 125 7.67 3.68 16.97
N GLN A 126 6.80 4.63 17.31
CA GLN A 126 5.37 4.36 17.51
C GLN A 126 4.69 3.90 16.21
N LEU A 127 5.01 4.53 15.07
CA LEU A 127 4.50 4.12 13.77
C LEU A 127 4.93 2.69 13.42
N LEU A 128 6.22 2.38 13.57
CA LEU A 128 6.75 1.03 13.35
C LEU A 128 6.11 0.00 14.28
N PHE A 129 5.92 0.36 15.56
CA PHE A 129 5.23 -0.50 16.52
C PHE A 129 3.78 -0.75 16.14
N ALA A 130 3.06 0.29 15.69
CA ALA A 130 1.69 0.15 15.18
C ALA A 130 1.63 -0.73 13.92
N GLN A 131 2.59 -0.58 13.01
CA GLN A 131 2.70 -1.47 11.85
C GLN A 131 2.82 -2.93 12.27
N MET A 132 3.62 -3.24 13.29
CA MET A 132 3.80 -4.62 13.75
C MET A 132 2.61 -5.17 14.56
N THR A 133 1.84 -4.34 15.26
CA THR A 133 0.95 -4.82 16.33
C THR A 133 -0.50 -4.34 16.27
N ALA A 134 -0.76 -3.18 15.68
CA ALA A 134 -2.08 -2.54 15.76
C ALA A 134 -3.02 -3.03 14.66
N THR A 135 -4.23 -3.42 15.01
CA THR A 135 -5.30 -3.65 14.02
C THR A 135 -5.72 -2.31 13.44
N PRO A 136 -5.72 -2.14 12.09
CA PRO A 136 -6.15 -0.90 11.49
C PRO A 136 -7.67 -0.70 11.66
N PRO A 137 -8.15 0.53 11.89
CA PRO A 137 -9.58 0.82 11.85
C PRO A 137 -10.14 0.53 10.44
N PRO A 138 -11.38 0.05 10.29
CA PRO A 138 -11.98 -0.16 8.97
C PRO A 138 -12.05 1.15 8.17
N PRO A 139 -11.70 1.17 6.86
CA PRO A 139 -11.72 2.39 6.07
C PRO A 139 -13.12 3.01 5.92
N SER A 140 -14.19 2.21 5.97
CA SER A 140 -15.58 2.70 5.99
C SER A 140 -15.88 3.67 7.15
N GLN A 141 -15.13 3.57 8.25
CA GLN A 141 -15.23 4.49 9.39
C GLN A 141 -14.89 5.93 9.00
N PHE A 142 -14.00 6.11 8.02
CA PHE A 142 -13.58 7.43 7.51
C PHE A 142 -14.19 7.77 6.16
N ASN A 143 -14.61 6.76 5.40
CA ASN A 143 -15.37 6.93 4.17
C ASN A 143 -16.64 6.05 4.18
N PRO A 144 -17.76 6.55 4.74
CA PRO A 144 -18.98 5.76 4.90
C PRO A 144 -19.68 5.34 3.60
N THR A 145 -19.20 5.78 2.44
CA THR A 145 -19.70 5.33 1.13
C THR A 145 -18.99 4.07 0.62
N LEU A 146 -17.96 3.58 1.33
CA LEU A 146 -17.33 2.30 1.04
C LEU A 146 -18.24 1.14 1.46
N PRO A 147 -18.39 0.10 0.62
CA PRO A 147 -19.02 -1.16 1.01
C PRO A 147 -18.22 -1.89 2.11
N ASP A 148 -18.91 -2.65 2.97
CA ASP A 148 -18.29 -3.46 4.03
C ASP A 148 -17.29 -4.49 3.47
N GLU A 149 -17.49 -4.94 2.23
CA GLU A 149 -16.58 -5.85 1.53
C GLU A 149 -15.20 -5.22 1.29
N VAL A 150 -15.13 -3.90 1.16
CA VAL A 150 -13.85 -3.17 1.03
C VAL A 150 -13.08 -3.23 2.34
N ASP A 151 -13.77 -3.08 3.47
CA ASP A 151 -13.15 -3.25 4.79
C ASP A 151 -12.60 -4.66 4.93
N ALA A 152 -13.39 -5.69 4.62
CA ALA A 152 -12.95 -7.07 4.74
C ALA A 152 -11.71 -7.37 3.88
N ALA A 153 -11.67 -6.88 2.64
CA ALA A 153 -10.52 -7.05 1.75
C ALA A 153 -9.27 -6.35 2.28
N LEU A 154 -9.38 -5.07 2.66
CA LEU A 154 -8.23 -4.30 3.13
C LEU A 154 -7.71 -4.76 4.49
N LEU A 155 -8.60 -5.10 5.43
CA LEU A 155 -8.19 -5.64 6.73
C LEU A 155 -7.45 -6.97 6.59
N LYS A 156 -7.85 -7.81 5.62
CA LYS A 156 -7.11 -9.05 5.32
C LYS A 156 -5.74 -8.79 4.69
N MET A 157 -5.63 -7.85 3.75
CA MET A 157 -4.34 -7.43 3.20
C MET A 157 -3.39 -6.87 4.27
N LEU A 158 -3.95 -6.21 5.29
CA LEU A 158 -3.22 -5.58 6.40
C LEU A 158 -3.05 -6.49 7.62
N ALA A 159 -3.32 -7.79 7.49
CA ALA A 159 -3.00 -8.75 8.55
C ALA A 159 -1.50 -8.73 8.86
N LYS A 160 -1.16 -8.86 10.15
CA LYS A 160 0.23 -8.68 10.60
C LYS A 160 1.12 -9.83 10.18
N THR A 161 0.58 -11.04 10.23
CA THR A 161 1.23 -12.25 9.75
C THR A 161 0.97 -12.42 8.25
N ALA A 162 2.01 -12.69 7.46
CA ALA A 162 1.86 -12.85 6.01
C ALA A 162 0.94 -14.04 5.64
N GLU A 163 0.90 -15.09 6.46
CA GLU A 163 0.04 -16.26 6.28
C GLU A 163 -1.46 -15.97 6.46
N GLU A 164 -1.80 -14.89 7.18
CA GLU A 164 -3.18 -14.47 7.41
C GLU A 164 -3.72 -13.59 6.27
N ARG A 165 -2.84 -13.12 5.38
CA ARG A 165 -3.17 -12.33 4.20
C ARG A 165 -3.73 -13.21 3.08
N PHE A 166 -3.97 -12.65 1.90
CA PHE A 166 -4.28 -13.46 0.72
C PHE A 166 -3.03 -14.25 0.29
N ALA A 167 -3.23 -15.46 -0.24
CA ALA A 167 -2.11 -16.31 -0.64
C ALA A 167 -1.31 -15.69 -1.80
N THR A 168 -1.99 -14.91 -2.65
CA THR A 168 -1.36 -14.18 -3.76
C THR A 168 -1.90 -12.77 -3.90
N THR A 169 -1.11 -11.90 -4.53
CA THR A 169 -1.53 -10.55 -4.93
C THR A 169 -2.68 -10.58 -5.94
N GLU A 170 -2.79 -11.63 -6.75
CA GLU A 170 -3.90 -11.82 -7.69
C GLU A 170 -5.23 -12.07 -6.96
N GLU A 171 -5.22 -12.91 -5.93
CA GLU A 171 -6.38 -13.11 -5.06
C GLU A 171 -6.79 -11.82 -4.33
N ALA A 172 -5.82 -11.08 -3.78
CA ALA A 172 -6.07 -9.79 -3.14
C ALA A 172 -6.67 -8.78 -4.13
N THR A 173 -6.13 -8.72 -5.34
CA THR A 173 -6.63 -7.85 -6.43
C THR A 173 -8.06 -8.19 -6.76
N HIS A 174 -8.36 -9.47 -6.98
CA HIS A 174 -9.70 -9.92 -7.31
C HIS A 174 -10.70 -9.54 -6.21
N ALA A 175 -10.38 -9.84 -4.95
CA ALA A 175 -11.24 -9.53 -3.81
C ALA A 175 -11.52 -8.03 -3.69
N LEU A 176 -10.49 -7.18 -3.79
CA LEU A 176 -10.66 -5.73 -3.67
C LEU A 176 -11.42 -5.14 -4.85
N MET A 177 -11.13 -5.56 -6.09
CA MET A 177 -11.81 -5.01 -7.27
C MET A 177 -13.30 -5.36 -7.29
N VAL A 178 -13.67 -6.59 -6.89
CA VAL A 178 -15.08 -6.99 -6.73
C VAL A 178 -15.76 -6.14 -5.65
N ALA A 179 -15.11 -5.94 -4.50
CA ALA A 179 -15.65 -5.10 -3.44
C ALA A 179 -15.88 -3.63 -3.88
N LEU A 180 -14.99 -3.10 -4.72
CA LEU A 180 -15.07 -1.73 -5.23
C LEU A 180 -16.16 -1.51 -6.29
N GLU A 181 -16.83 -2.54 -6.81
CA GLU A 181 -17.99 -2.37 -7.70
C GLU A 181 -19.17 -1.67 -7.01
N GLY A 182 -19.29 -1.84 -5.69
CA GLY A 182 -20.30 -1.18 -4.87
C GLY A 182 -19.96 0.27 -4.50
N TYR A 183 -18.73 0.73 -4.74
CA TYR A 183 -18.28 2.07 -4.38
C TYR A 183 -18.77 3.12 -5.40
N ARG A 184 -19.62 4.05 -4.95
CA ARG A 184 -20.27 5.07 -5.79
C ARG A 184 -20.18 6.46 -5.18
#